data_AF-A0A5R9P2I9-F1
#
_entry.id   AF-A0A5R9P2I9-F1
#
_cell.length_a   1.000
_cell.length_b   1.000
_cell.length_c   1.000
_cell.angle_alpha   90.00
_cell.angle_beta   90.00
_cell.angle_gamma   90.00
#
_symmetry.space_group_name_H-M   'P 1'
#
loop_
_entity.id
_entity.type
_entity.pdbx_description
1 polymer ?
#
loop_
_entity_poly.entity_id
_entity_poly.type
_entity_poly.pdbx_seq_one_letter_code
_entity_poly.pdbx_strand_id
1 'polypeptide(L)'
;MFDFKTVEIPARMRHLPKDRRGYPIPVNVLVDKTGKPHFTINDDEKRQVHLRKKQCPICGGALLRGRWTVGGPASAFMEGGAYIDPPMHYECYRYAMQVCPYLALPSFTKRIDAGTVKREDVEKHRIFIDNTVLEGRPPLFVAVMHLGEEYQTDVFGTIHRFKPKRPYRNIEYWQDGKELPAAEGKALADAYLAEKGQSMLDTIKAGKGPTIVPLASKPAKAQVG
;
A
#
# COMPACT_ATOMS: atom_id res chain seq x y z
N MET A 1 2.94 -21.83 13.66
CA MET A 1 2.28 -21.21 12.50
C MET A 1 1.39 -20.10 13.04
N PHE A 2 1.62 -18.83 12.68
CA PHE A 2 0.82 -17.72 13.20
C PHE A 2 -0.61 -17.86 12.66
N ASP A 3 -1.59 -18.06 13.55
CA ASP A 3 -3.00 -18.14 13.17
C ASP A 3 -3.58 -16.73 13.14
N PHE A 4 -3.59 -16.12 11.96
CA PHE A 4 -4.15 -14.78 11.76
C PHE A 4 -5.63 -14.66 12.16
N LYS A 5 -6.36 -15.78 12.35
CA LYS A 5 -7.75 -15.76 12.82
C LYS A 5 -7.88 -15.38 14.30
N THR A 6 -6.79 -15.40 15.06
CA THR A 6 -6.80 -14.97 16.46
C THR A 6 -6.71 -13.44 16.61
N VAL A 7 -6.40 -12.71 15.53
CA VAL A 7 -6.40 -11.25 15.53
C VAL A 7 -7.85 -10.78 15.40
N GLU A 8 -8.33 -10.04 16.40
CA GLU A 8 -9.70 -9.53 16.40
C GLU A 8 -9.93 -8.55 15.24
N ILE A 9 -11.00 -8.76 14.47
CA ILE A 9 -11.42 -7.83 13.42
C ILE A 9 -11.93 -6.54 14.08
N PRO A 10 -11.32 -5.37 13.81
CA PRO A 10 -11.75 -4.10 14.38
C PRO A 10 -13.22 -3.81 14.09
N ALA A 11 -13.92 -3.18 15.04
CA ALA A 11 -15.36 -2.88 14.92
C ALA A 11 -15.71 -2.20 13.59
N ARG A 12 -14.85 -1.28 13.14
CA ARG A 12 -15.01 -0.50 11.91
C ARG A 12 -14.91 -1.33 10.63
N MET A 13 -14.38 -2.55 10.71
CA MET A 13 -14.22 -3.48 9.60
C MET A 13 -15.26 -4.62 9.61
N ARG A 14 -16.04 -4.77 10.68
CA ARG A 14 -16.99 -5.89 10.83
C ARG A 14 -18.11 -5.90 9.80
N HIS A 15 -18.43 -4.75 9.21
CA HIS A 15 -19.43 -4.60 8.16
C HIS A 15 -18.93 -5.02 6.77
N LEU A 16 -17.62 -5.22 6.60
CA LEU A 16 -17.04 -5.56 5.30
C LEU A 16 -17.40 -7.01 4.92
N PRO A 17 -17.59 -7.28 3.61
CA PRO A 17 -17.69 -8.65 3.13
C PRO A 17 -16.41 -9.41 3.46
N LYS A 18 -16.53 -10.73 3.65
CA LYS A 18 -15.39 -11.59 3.99
C LYS A 18 -15.04 -12.49 2.81
N ASP A 19 -13.76 -12.77 2.64
CA ASP A 19 -13.32 -13.79 1.68
C ASP A 19 -13.59 -15.21 2.20
N ARG A 20 -13.31 -16.21 1.36
CA ARG A 20 -13.48 -17.63 1.70
C ARG A 20 -12.68 -18.11 2.93
N ARG A 21 -11.68 -17.35 3.37
CA ARG A 21 -10.85 -17.65 4.55
C ARG A 21 -11.39 -16.96 5.82
N GLY A 22 -12.34 -16.03 5.66
CA GLY A 22 -12.95 -15.25 6.72
C GLY A 22 -12.36 -13.86 6.92
N TYR A 23 -11.41 -13.42 6.08
CA TYR A 23 -10.81 -12.09 6.21
C TYR A 23 -11.72 -11.01 5.61
N PRO A 24 -11.88 -9.85 6.26
CA PRO A 24 -12.58 -8.72 5.67
C PRO A 24 -11.85 -8.28 4.39
N ILE A 25 -12.62 -8.02 3.33
CA ILE A 25 -12.12 -7.52 2.06
C ILE A 25 -12.02 -5.98 2.15
N PRO A 26 -10.82 -5.39 2.11
CA PRO A 26 -10.64 -3.94 2.11
C PRO A 26 -11.41 -3.28 0.95
N VAL A 27 -11.96 -2.09 1.18
CA VAL A 27 -12.75 -1.39 0.15
C VAL A 27 -11.95 -1.04 -1.10
N ASN A 28 -10.64 -0.81 -0.97
CA ASN A 28 -9.75 -0.47 -2.09
C ASN A 28 -9.31 -1.68 -2.93
N VAL A 29 -9.59 -2.91 -2.49
CA VAL A 29 -9.24 -4.12 -3.25
C VAL A 29 -10.06 -4.17 -4.53
N LEU A 30 -9.40 -4.55 -5.63
CA LEU A 30 -10.06 -4.84 -6.89
C LEU A 30 -10.93 -6.09 -6.73
N VAL A 31 -12.20 -5.99 -7.09
CA VAL A 31 -13.14 -7.12 -7.15
C VAL A 31 -13.56 -7.26 -8.60
N ASP A 32 -13.41 -8.45 -9.16
CA ASP A 32 -13.82 -8.71 -10.54
C ASP A 32 -15.35 -8.88 -10.66
N LYS A 33 -15.85 -8.96 -11.90
CA LYS A 33 -17.28 -9.13 -12.23
C LYS A 33 -17.89 -10.42 -11.66
N THR A 34 -17.06 -11.41 -11.31
CA THR A 34 -17.52 -12.64 -10.67
C THR A 34 -17.62 -12.50 -9.15
N GLY A 35 -17.27 -11.34 -8.60
CA GLY A 35 -17.26 -11.06 -7.17
C GLY A 35 -15.98 -11.52 -6.47
N LYS A 36 -14.93 -11.93 -7.21
CA LYS A 36 -13.70 -12.43 -6.62
C LYS A 36 -12.74 -11.27 -6.28
N PRO A 37 -12.26 -11.17 -5.02
CA PRO A 37 -11.31 -10.15 -4.61
C PRO A 37 -9.87 -10.50 -5.00
N HIS A 38 -9.14 -9.51 -5.52
CA HIS A 38 -7.73 -9.60 -5.90
C HIS A 38 -6.88 -8.79 -4.90
N PHE A 39 -6.56 -9.40 -3.76
CA PHE A 39 -5.86 -8.76 -2.63
C PHE A 39 -4.47 -8.17 -2.94
N THR A 40 -3.88 -8.55 -4.08
CA THR A 40 -2.59 -8.01 -4.55
C THR A 40 -2.75 -6.80 -5.46
N ILE A 41 -3.99 -6.38 -5.74
CA ILE A 41 -4.32 -5.32 -6.69
C ILE A 41 -5.21 -4.29 -6.02
N ASN A 42 -4.69 -3.07 -5.89
CA ASN A 42 -5.47 -1.91 -5.52
C ASN A 42 -6.17 -1.35 -6.76
N ASP A 43 -7.47 -1.09 -6.62
CA ASP A 43 -8.27 -0.41 -7.63
C ASP A 43 -7.94 1.10 -7.60
N ASP A 44 -7.35 1.62 -8.68
CA ASP A 44 -6.92 3.02 -8.70
C ASP A 44 -8.09 3.99 -8.66
N GLU A 45 -9.25 3.65 -9.23
CA GLU A 45 -10.42 4.53 -9.18
C GLU A 45 -10.91 4.68 -7.74
N LYS A 46 -10.99 3.55 -7.01
CA LYS A 46 -11.32 3.57 -5.57
C LYS A 46 -10.26 4.32 -4.79
N ARG A 47 -8.97 4.11 -5.09
CA ARG A 47 -7.85 4.84 -4.48
C ARG A 47 -8.00 6.35 -4.67
N GLN A 48 -8.28 6.84 -5.87
CA GLN A 48 -8.51 8.27 -6.14
C GLN A 48 -9.69 8.80 -5.30
N VAL A 49 -10.78 8.03 -5.20
CA VAL A 49 -11.92 8.38 -4.35
C VAL A 49 -11.51 8.49 -2.88
N HIS A 50 -10.76 7.52 -2.36
CA HIS A 50 -10.31 7.52 -0.95
C HIS A 50 -9.40 8.70 -0.62
N LEU A 51 -8.49 9.08 -1.53
CA LEU A 51 -7.62 10.25 -1.36
C LEU A 51 -8.46 11.54 -1.37
N ARG A 52 -9.27 11.75 -2.42
CA ARG A 52 -10.07 12.98 -2.59
C ARG A 52 -11.12 13.17 -1.50
N LYS A 53 -11.83 12.09 -1.14
CA LYS A 53 -12.88 12.11 -0.09
C LYS A 53 -12.32 11.90 1.31
N LYS A 54 -11.01 11.70 1.47
CA LYS A 54 -10.35 11.45 2.76
C LYS A 54 -11.02 10.29 3.48
N GLN A 55 -11.09 9.13 2.84
CA GLN A 55 -11.66 7.91 3.38
C GLN A 55 -10.60 6.84 3.59
N CYS A 56 -10.78 5.98 4.58
CA CYS A 56 -9.88 4.86 4.80
C CYS A 56 -10.05 3.84 3.67
N PRO A 57 -8.96 3.42 3.01
CA PRO A 57 -9.00 2.44 1.93
C PRO A 57 -9.32 1.02 2.42
N ILE A 58 -9.30 0.78 3.73
CA ILE A 58 -9.66 -0.52 4.30
C ILE A 58 -11.15 -0.57 4.61
N CYS A 59 -11.66 0.36 5.41
CA CYS A 59 -13.04 0.28 5.91
C CYS A 59 -14.03 1.24 5.23
N GLY A 60 -13.59 2.10 4.32
CA GLY A 60 -14.42 3.09 3.62
C GLY A 60 -14.89 4.28 4.46
N GLY A 61 -14.70 4.24 5.78
CA GLY A 61 -15.10 5.32 6.68
C GLY A 61 -14.28 6.60 6.49
N ALA A 62 -14.86 7.75 6.80
CA ALA A 62 -14.18 9.05 6.73
C ALA A 62 -12.98 9.13 7.70
N LEU A 63 -11.88 9.71 7.22
CA LEU A 63 -10.68 10.02 7.99
C LEU A 63 -10.84 11.42 8.59
N LEU A 64 -10.94 11.47 9.92
CA LEU A 64 -10.98 12.72 10.67
C LEU A 64 -9.55 13.25 10.90
N ARG A 65 -9.33 13.96 12.01
CA ARG A 65 -7.99 14.42 12.41
C ARG A 65 -7.18 13.23 12.94
N GLY A 66 -5.98 13.05 12.41
CA GLY A 66 -5.10 11.92 12.75
C GLY A 66 -5.26 10.77 11.76
N ARG A 67 -4.27 10.60 10.90
CA ARG A 67 -4.28 9.60 9.83
C ARG A 67 -2.97 8.87 9.81
N TRP A 68 -3.03 7.59 9.47
CA TRP A 68 -1.87 6.72 9.48
C TRP A 68 -1.52 6.27 8.08
N THR A 69 -0.26 6.41 7.70
CA THR A 69 0.26 5.88 6.44
C THR A 69 1.36 4.90 6.72
N VAL A 70 1.36 3.79 5.97
CA VAL A 70 2.33 2.70 6.11
C VAL A 70 3.19 2.67 4.86
N GLY A 71 4.50 2.56 5.06
CA GLY A 71 5.48 2.46 3.98
C GLY A 71 6.83 1.98 4.49
N GLY A 72 7.86 2.03 3.65
CA GLY A 72 9.23 1.75 4.10
C GLY A 72 9.89 2.98 4.76
N PRO A 73 11.08 2.80 5.38
CA PRO A 73 11.85 3.92 5.95
C PRO A 73 12.10 5.07 4.96
N ALA A 74 12.29 4.76 3.67
CA ALA A 74 12.49 5.76 2.63
C ALA A 74 11.28 6.68 2.45
N SER A 75 10.07 6.11 2.35
CA SER A 75 8.82 6.88 2.28
C SER A 75 8.61 7.73 3.53
N ALA A 76 8.97 7.21 4.71
CA ALA A 76 8.78 7.90 5.98
C ALA A 76 9.77 9.03 6.22
N PHE A 77 11.07 8.83 5.99
CA PHE A 77 12.10 9.71 6.54
C PHE A 77 12.88 10.52 5.50
N MET A 78 13.02 10.03 4.27
CA MET A 78 13.71 10.80 3.22
C MET A 78 12.92 12.05 2.84
N GLU A 79 13.61 13.09 2.38
CA GLU A 79 12.98 14.35 1.99
C GLU A 79 12.05 14.18 0.77
N GLY A 80 12.46 13.37 -0.21
CA GLY A 80 11.63 12.97 -1.36
C GLY A 80 10.66 11.81 -1.06
N GLY A 81 10.57 11.37 0.20
CA GLY A 81 9.70 10.27 0.61
C GLY A 81 8.23 10.58 0.36
N ALA A 82 7.54 9.65 -0.29
CA ALA A 82 6.13 9.78 -0.64
C ALA A 82 5.42 8.43 -0.56
N TYR A 83 4.09 8.49 -0.51
CA TYR A 83 3.20 7.35 -0.36
C TYR A 83 2.24 7.30 -1.54
N ILE A 84 1.86 6.08 -1.89
CA ILE A 84 0.86 5.80 -2.92
C ILE A 84 -0.44 5.36 -2.26
N ASP A 85 -0.34 4.50 -1.24
CA ASP A 85 -1.51 3.98 -0.53
C ASP A 85 -2.14 5.05 0.37
N PRO A 86 -3.46 5.25 0.30
CA PRO A 86 -4.14 6.30 1.05
C PRO A 86 -3.98 6.14 2.57
N PRO A 87 -4.09 7.24 3.35
CA PRO A 87 -4.06 7.14 4.79
C PRO A 87 -5.21 6.29 5.36
N MET A 88 -5.00 5.73 6.53
CA MET A 88 -5.88 4.76 7.18
C MET A 88 -6.22 5.17 8.62
N HIS A 89 -7.27 4.57 9.18
CA HIS A 89 -7.52 4.61 10.61
C HIS A 89 -6.50 3.74 11.36
N TYR A 90 -6.25 4.11 12.62
CA TYR A 90 -5.31 3.42 13.50
C TYR A 90 -5.55 1.90 13.56
N GLU A 91 -6.77 1.50 13.93
CA GLU A 91 -7.13 0.09 14.09
C GLU A 91 -7.06 -0.67 12.75
N CYS A 92 -7.39 -0.02 11.64
CA CYS A 92 -7.42 -0.65 10.32
C CYS A 92 -6.01 -0.98 9.82
N TYR A 93 -5.06 -0.04 9.93
CA TYR A 93 -3.71 -0.34 9.47
C TYR A 93 -3.03 -1.35 10.40
N ARG A 94 -3.22 -1.27 11.72
CA ARG A 94 -2.63 -2.24 12.66
C ARG A 94 -3.12 -3.65 12.39
N TYR A 95 -4.42 -3.82 12.18
CA TYR A 95 -4.97 -5.11 11.75
C TYR A 95 -4.30 -5.60 10.46
N ALA A 96 -4.18 -4.73 9.45
CA ALA A 96 -3.51 -5.07 8.20
C ALA A 96 -2.04 -5.48 8.41
N MET A 97 -1.29 -4.79 9.28
CA MET A 97 0.09 -5.13 9.62
C MET A 97 0.20 -6.54 10.20
N GLN A 98 -0.79 -6.95 11.00
CA GLN A 98 -0.79 -8.25 11.66
C GLN A 98 -1.26 -9.40 10.76
N VAL A 99 -2.19 -9.16 9.83
CA VAL A 99 -2.85 -10.24 9.07
C VAL A 99 -2.51 -10.31 7.59
N CYS A 100 -2.02 -9.23 6.98
CA CYS A 100 -1.71 -9.24 5.57
C CYS A 100 -0.44 -10.06 5.32
N PRO A 101 -0.45 -11.13 4.51
CA PRO A 101 0.75 -11.93 4.25
C PRO A 101 1.92 -11.10 3.73
N TYR A 102 1.68 -10.09 2.90
CA TYR A 102 2.73 -9.20 2.39
C TYR A 102 3.37 -8.35 3.49
N LEU A 103 2.61 -7.93 4.50
CA LEU A 103 3.11 -7.10 5.61
C LEU A 103 3.66 -7.96 6.77
N ALA A 104 3.06 -9.12 7.02
CA ALA A 104 3.34 -9.94 8.18
C ALA A 104 4.33 -11.08 7.91
N LEU A 105 4.53 -11.53 6.66
CA LEU A 105 5.37 -12.70 6.36
C LEU A 105 6.53 -12.35 5.41
N PRO A 106 7.79 -12.34 5.88
CA PRO A 106 8.97 -12.07 5.05
C PRO A 106 9.06 -12.91 3.78
N SER A 107 8.65 -14.17 3.86
CA SER A 107 8.70 -15.13 2.78
C SER A 107 7.65 -14.89 1.69
N PHE A 108 6.71 -13.98 1.91
CA PHE A 108 5.67 -13.66 0.93
C PHE A 108 6.20 -12.63 -0.08
N THR A 109 6.93 -13.13 -1.08
CA THR A 109 7.51 -12.34 -2.19
C THR A 109 6.67 -12.37 -3.46
N LYS A 110 5.49 -13.00 -3.42
CA LYS A 110 4.61 -13.13 -4.58
C LYS A 110 4.06 -11.76 -4.98
N ARG A 111 4.79 -11.05 -5.86
CA ARG A 111 4.17 -10.16 -6.83
C ARG A 111 3.16 -11.01 -7.60
N ILE A 112 1.91 -10.59 -7.61
CA ILE A 112 0.95 -11.11 -8.57
C ILE A 112 0.62 -9.93 -9.47
N ASP A 113 1.25 -9.99 -10.63
CA ASP A 113 1.11 -9.08 -11.74
C ASP A 113 -0.36 -9.00 -12.16
N ALA A 114 -0.72 -7.89 -12.82
CA ALA A 114 -1.97 -7.74 -13.57
C ALA A 114 -2.25 -8.92 -14.56
N GLY A 115 -1.27 -9.80 -14.81
CA GLY A 115 -1.39 -10.99 -15.65
C GLY A 115 -2.29 -12.12 -15.13
N THR A 116 -2.71 -12.12 -13.86
CA THR A 116 -3.70 -13.13 -13.37
C THR A 116 -5.14 -12.72 -13.53
N VAL A 117 -5.41 -11.47 -13.91
CA VAL A 117 -6.76 -10.93 -14.09
C VAL A 117 -7.04 -10.79 -15.58
N LYS A 118 -8.06 -11.49 -16.10
CA LYS A 118 -8.47 -11.28 -17.49
C LYS A 118 -9.18 -9.94 -17.58
N ARG A 119 -8.87 -9.16 -18.63
CA ARG A 119 -9.51 -7.86 -18.88
C ARG A 119 -11.04 -7.97 -18.98
N GLU A 120 -11.54 -9.07 -19.52
CA GLU A 120 -12.98 -9.36 -19.64
C GLU A 120 -13.66 -9.42 -18.27
N ASP A 121 -12.92 -9.86 -17.24
CA ASP A 121 -13.44 -10.12 -15.90
C ASP A 121 -13.49 -8.86 -15.06
N VAL A 122 -12.85 -7.75 -15.45
CA VAL A 122 -12.91 -6.49 -14.70
C VAL A 122 -13.71 -5.44 -15.45
N GLU A 123 -14.33 -4.51 -14.73
CA GLU A 123 -14.82 -3.27 -15.34
C GLU A 123 -13.64 -2.43 -15.86
N LYS A 124 -13.89 -1.28 -16.49
CA LYS A 124 -12.86 -0.41 -17.10
C LYS A 124 -11.90 0.25 -16.07
N HIS A 125 -11.64 -0.40 -14.94
CA HIS A 125 -10.76 0.07 -13.89
C HIS A 125 -9.30 0.11 -14.34
N ARG A 126 -8.57 1.07 -13.80
CA ARG A 126 -7.13 1.22 -13.99
C ARG A 126 -6.41 0.46 -12.88
N ILE A 127 -5.46 -0.39 -13.26
CA ILE A 127 -4.58 -1.05 -12.29
C ILE A 127 -3.41 -0.11 -12.01
N PHE A 128 -3.22 0.20 -10.73
CA PHE A 128 -2.03 0.90 -10.29
C PHE A 128 -0.89 -0.11 -10.12
N ILE A 129 0.16 0.00 -10.95
CA ILE A 129 1.39 -0.77 -10.75
C ILE A 129 2.44 0.16 -10.15
N ASP A 130 2.77 -0.09 -8.89
CA ASP A 130 3.82 0.64 -8.21
C ASP A 130 5.21 0.13 -8.63
N ASN A 131 5.76 0.73 -9.68
CA ASN A 131 7.13 0.48 -10.13
C ASN A 131 8.20 1.02 -9.15
N THR A 132 7.79 1.66 -8.05
CA THR A 132 8.68 2.13 -6.98
C THR A 132 8.68 1.27 -5.73
N VAL A 133 7.98 0.13 -5.75
CA VAL A 133 8.30 -0.98 -4.87
C VAL A 133 9.67 -1.49 -5.27
N LEU A 134 10.66 -1.17 -4.43
CA LEU A 134 12.03 -1.63 -4.52
C LEU A 134 12.09 -3.13 -4.85
N GLU A 135 13.14 -3.57 -5.55
CA GLU A 135 13.32 -4.98 -5.92
C GLU A 135 13.28 -5.93 -4.71
N GLY A 136 13.53 -5.41 -3.50
CA GLY A 136 13.35 -6.10 -2.23
C GLY A 136 12.38 -5.39 -1.28
N ARG A 137 11.64 -6.20 -0.52
CA ARG A 137 10.85 -5.74 0.63
C ARG A 137 11.80 -5.09 1.67
N PRO A 138 11.49 -3.91 2.25
CA PRO A 138 12.31 -3.33 3.30
C PRO A 138 12.34 -4.22 4.55
N PRO A 139 13.39 -4.14 5.38
CA PRO A 139 13.52 -4.99 6.57
C PRO A 139 12.44 -4.73 7.62
N LEU A 140 11.81 -3.55 7.56
CA LEU A 140 10.67 -3.16 8.38
C LEU A 140 9.75 -2.21 7.61
N PHE A 141 8.52 -2.10 8.10
CA PHE A 141 7.59 -1.05 7.72
C PHE A 141 7.53 0.02 8.81
N VAL A 142 7.20 1.23 8.39
CA VAL A 142 7.04 2.39 9.24
C VAL A 142 5.62 2.91 9.05
N ALA A 143 4.88 3.01 10.15
CA ALA A 143 3.57 3.65 10.19
C ALA A 143 3.72 5.04 10.82
N VAL A 144 3.29 6.09 10.12
CA VAL A 144 3.40 7.46 10.60
C VAL A 144 2.03 8.10 10.76
N MET A 145 1.81 8.75 11.90
CA MET A 145 0.61 9.55 12.14
C MET A 145 0.84 10.99 11.72
N HIS A 146 -0.02 11.52 10.86
CA HIS A 146 0.06 12.90 10.36
C HIS A 146 -1.30 13.61 10.39
N LEU A 147 -1.27 14.95 10.37
CA LEU A 147 -2.46 15.81 10.42
C LEU A 147 -2.83 16.41 9.06
N GLY A 148 -1.94 16.34 8.09
CA GLY A 148 -2.16 16.84 6.74
C GLY A 148 -1.27 16.13 5.74
N GLU A 149 -1.57 16.30 4.46
CA GLU A 149 -0.75 15.78 3.37
C GLU A 149 -0.69 16.79 2.22
N GLU A 150 0.30 16.62 1.36
CA GLU A 150 0.45 17.33 0.09
C GLU A 150 0.33 16.34 -1.05
N TYR A 151 -0.48 16.66 -2.05
CA TYR A 151 -0.73 15.80 -3.20
C TYR A 151 0.16 16.18 -4.37
N GLN A 152 0.74 15.17 -5.02
CA GLN A 152 1.41 15.30 -6.30
C GLN A 152 0.43 14.83 -7.39
N THR A 153 -0.05 15.77 -8.20
CA THR A 153 -1.04 15.52 -9.24
C THR A 153 -0.49 15.73 -10.64
N ASP A 154 -1.03 15.02 -11.63
CA ASP A 154 -0.86 15.38 -13.04
C ASP A 154 -1.71 16.60 -13.43
N VAL A 155 -1.58 17.00 -14.70
CA VAL A 155 -2.37 18.07 -15.35
C VAL A 155 -3.88 17.80 -15.35
N PHE A 156 -4.31 16.56 -15.12
CA PHE A 156 -5.72 16.16 -15.05
C PHE A 156 -6.24 16.04 -13.61
N GLY A 157 -5.41 16.36 -12.62
CA GLY A 157 -5.76 16.26 -11.19
C GLY A 157 -5.76 14.83 -10.65
N THR A 158 -5.15 13.87 -11.34
CA THR A 158 -4.95 12.50 -10.84
C THR A 158 -3.86 12.52 -9.79
N ILE A 159 -4.12 11.96 -8.61
CA ILE A 159 -3.13 11.91 -7.53
C ILE A 159 -2.20 10.71 -7.75
N HIS A 160 -0.94 10.98 -8.06
CA HIS A 160 0.07 9.92 -8.22
C HIS A 160 0.63 9.48 -6.89
N ARG A 161 1.00 10.45 -6.06
CA ARG A 161 1.59 10.23 -4.74
C ARG A 161 1.16 11.34 -3.81
N PHE A 162 1.38 11.13 -2.53
CA PHE A 162 1.23 12.19 -1.54
C PHE A 162 2.33 12.12 -0.49
N LYS A 163 2.57 13.26 0.14
CA LYS A 163 3.55 13.42 1.20
C LYS A 163 2.85 13.83 2.49
N PRO A 164 2.85 12.98 3.53
CA PRO A 164 2.45 13.35 4.88
C PRO A 164 3.23 14.57 5.39
N LYS A 165 2.52 15.59 5.89
CA LYS A 165 3.15 16.77 6.50
C LYS A 165 3.88 16.38 7.79
N ARG A 166 5.10 16.91 7.94
CA ARG A 166 5.94 16.77 9.14
C ARG A 166 5.77 18.00 10.07
N PRO A 167 6.07 17.89 11.37
CA PRO A 167 6.48 16.67 12.08
C PRO A 167 5.34 15.65 12.22
N TYR A 168 5.70 14.36 12.24
CA TYR A 168 4.74 13.29 12.55
C TYR A 168 4.35 13.35 14.01
N ARG A 169 3.08 13.04 14.30
CA ARG A 169 2.55 13.01 15.67
C ARG A 169 2.90 11.72 16.39
N ASN A 170 3.06 10.63 15.63
CA ASN A 170 3.50 9.35 16.14
C ASN A 170 4.18 8.56 15.01
N ILE A 171 5.06 7.64 15.39
CA ILE A 171 5.81 6.76 14.50
C ILE A 171 5.83 5.38 15.15
N GLU A 172 5.37 4.37 14.41
CA GLU A 172 5.48 2.97 14.81
C GLU A 172 6.31 2.19 13.80
N TYR A 173 7.05 1.22 14.30
CA TYR A 173 7.94 0.37 13.51
C TYR A 173 7.43 -1.06 13.58
N TRP A 174 7.40 -1.74 12.44
CA TRP A 174 6.75 -3.04 12.34
C TRP A 174 7.58 -4.02 11.53
N GLN A 175 7.74 -5.21 12.09
CA GLN A 175 8.41 -6.33 11.45
C GLN A 175 7.62 -7.60 11.75
N ASP A 176 7.37 -8.40 10.72
CA ASP A 176 6.77 -9.73 10.82
C ASP A 176 5.44 -9.77 11.57
N GLY A 177 4.62 -8.74 11.33
CA GLY A 177 3.30 -8.58 11.95
C GLY A 177 3.34 -8.16 13.42
N LYS A 178 4.50 -7.77 13.93
CA LYS A 178 4.69 -7.26 15.30
C LYS A 178 5.21 -5.83 15.27
N GLU A 179 4.73 -5.04 16.21
CA GLU A 179 5.31 -3.74 16.50
C GLU A 179 6.64 -3.93 17.23
N LEU A 180 7.66 -3.19 16.81
CA LEU A 180 8.98 -3.16 17.43
C LEU A 180 9.06 -2.02 18.45
N PRO A 181 9.88 -2.17 19.51
CA PRO A 181 10.25 -1.04 20.36
C PRO A 181 10.81 0.11 19.51
N ALA A 182 10.41 1.35 19.83
CA ALA A 182 10.74 2.51 19.01
C ALA A 182 12.25 2.70 18.78
N ALA A 183 13.08 2.44 19.80
CA ALA A 183 14.53 2.56 19.69
C ALA A 183 15.13 1.52 18.72
N GLU A 184 14.66 0.27 18.78
CA GLU A 184 15.10 -0.82 17.91
C GLU A 184 14.65 -0.57 16.46
N GLY A 185 13.36 -0.26 16.28
CA GLY A 185 12.80 0.05 14.97
C GLY A 185 13.47 1.25 14.30
N LYS A 186 13.77 2.30 15.08
CA LYS A 186 14.53 3.45 14.59
C LYS A 186 15.94 3.07 14.15
N ALA A 187 16.67 2.29 14.96
CA ALA A 187 18.02 1.85 14.62
C ALA A 187 18.05 1.05 13.30
N LEU A 188 17.08 0.15 13.10
CA LEU A 188 16.93 -0.61 11.86
C LEU A 188 16.60 0.28 10.66
N ALA A 189 15.71 1.26 10.83
CA ALA A 189 15.35 2.22 9.80
C ALA A 189 16.55 3.09 9.39
N ASP A 190 17.33 3.58 10.36
CA ASP A 190 18.51 4.40 10.11
C ASP A 190 19.59 3.59 9.40
N ALA A 191 19.86 2.35 9.84
CA ALA A 191 20.82 1.46 9.18
C ALA A 191 20.45 1.18 7.72
N TYR A 192 19.17 0.89 7.47
CA TYR A 192 18.66 0.68 6.11
C TYR A 192 18.84 1.91 5.22
N LEU A 193 18.57 3.11 5.75
CA LEU A 193 18.72 4.36 5.01
C LEU A 193 20.20 4.71 4.77
N ALA A 194 21.09 4.41 5.72
CA ALA A 194 22.52 4.59 5.53
C ALA A 194 23.06 3.69 4.40
N GLU A 195 22.59 2.44 4.33
CA GLU A 195 23.02 1.49 3.30
C GLU A 195 22.42 1.79 1.92
N LYS A 196 21.10 2.06 1.85
CA LYS A 196 20.37 2.13 0.58
C LYS A 196 20.00 3.54 0.14
N GLY A 197 20.07 4.54 1.02
CA GLY A 197 19.53 5.88 0.79
C GLY A 197 20.09 6.56 -0.45
N GLN A 198 21.40 6.44 -0.71
CA GLN A 198 22.02 7.05 -1.89
C GLN A 198 21.48 6.45 -3.20
N SER A 199 21.44 5.13 -3.30
CA SER A 199 20.91 4.45 -4.50
C SER A 199 19.43 4.80 -4.79
N MET A 200 18.64 5.04 -3.74
CA MET A 200 17.24 5.46 -3.86
C MET A 200 17.13 6.89 -4.36
N LEU A 201 17.98 7.81 -3.85
CA LEU A 201 18.01 9.19 -4.33
C LEU A 201 18.38 9.24 -5.82
N ASP A 202 19.33 8.42 -6.26
CA ASP A 202 19.74 8.36 -7.65
C ASP A 202 18.61 7.85 -8.56
N THR A 203 17.84 6.86 -8.09
CA THR A 203 16.65 6.35 -8.80
C THR A 203 15.55 7.42 -8.93
N ILE A 204 15.30 8.19 -7.87
CA ILE A 204 14.31 9.28 -7.88
C ILE A 204 14.72 10.35 -8.90
N LYS A 205 16.00 10.73 -8.94
CA LYS A 205 16.54 11.71 -9.90
C LYS A 205 16.42 11.22 -11.34
N ALA A 206 16.50 9.91 -11.58
CA ALA A 206 16.36 9.30 -12.90
C ALA A 206 14.92 9.26 -13.44
N GLY A 207 13.91 9.72 -12.68
CA GLY A 207 12.55 9.96 -13.19
C GLY A 207 11.70 8.71 -13.45
N LYS A 208 12.09 7.53 -12.98
CA LYS A 208 11.26 6.31 -13.07
C LYS A 208 10.14 6.34 -12.02
N GLY A 209 9.06 7.06 -12.34
CA GLY A 209 7.85 7.14 -11.52
C GLY A 209 6.98 5.88 -11.58
N PRO A 210 5.91 5.81 -10.76
CA PRO A 210 4.92 4.72 -10.85
C PRO A 210 4.21 4.81 -12.20
N THR A 211 3.79 3.68 -12.75
CA THR A 211 3.10 3.67 -14.05
C THR A 211 1.68 3.16 -13.86
N ILE A 212 0.71 3.96 -14.28
CA ILE A 212 -0.67 3.50 -14.38
C ILE A 212 -0.79 2.76 -15.71
N VAL A 213 -0.90 1.44 -15.64
CA VAL A 213 -0.98 0.61 -16.84
C VAL A 213 -2.45 0.27 -17.07
N PRO A 214 -3.03 0.60 -18.25
CA PRO A 214 -4.28 -0.03 -18.62
C PRO A 214 -4.03 -1.54 -18.67
N LEU A 215 -5.00 -2.38 -18.30
CA LEU A 215 -4.89 -3.83 -18.48
C LEU A 215 -4.56 -4.13 -19.95
N ALA A 216 -3.28 -4.35 -20.24
CA ALA A 216 -2.78 -4.48 -21.59
C ALA A 216 -3.31 -5.79 -22.18
N SER A 217 -3.79 -5.72 -23.43
CA SER A 217 -3.93 -6.90 -24.27
C SER A 217 -2.59 -7.62 -24.35
N LYS A 218 -2.60 -8.96 -24.31
CA LYS A 218 -1.41 -9.78 -24.57
C LYS A 218 -0.60 -9.17 -25.72
N PRO A 219 0.75 -9.09 -25.64
CA PRO A 219 1.51 -8.93 -26.86
C PRO A 219 1.09 -10.07 -27.80
N ALA A 220 0.70 -9.71 -29.03
CA ALA A 220 0.50 -10.71 -30.07
C ALA A 220 1.76 -11.58 -30.07
N LYS A 221 1.61 -12.90 -29.92
CA LYS A 221 2.72 -13.82 -30.09
C LYS A 221 3.35 -13.46 -31.44
N ALA A 222 4.61 -13.07 -31.45
CA ALA A 222 5.38 -13.04 -32.68
C ALA A 222 5.23 -14.43 -33.30
N GLN A 223 4.58 -14.50 -34.45
CA GLN A 223 4.64 -15.68 -35.29
C GLN A 223 6.10 -15.78 -35.72
N VAL A 224 6.82 -16.70 -35.11
CA VAL A 224 8.07 -17.20 -35.66
C VAL A 224 7.63 -18.09 -36.83
N GLY A 225 7.60 -17.49 -38.02
CA GLY A 225 7.60 -18.19 -39.30
C GLY A 225 9.02 -18.35 -39.79
#